data_AF-A0A2T0USE5-F1
#
_entry.id   AF-A0A2T0USE5-F1
#
_cell.length_a   1.000
_cell.length_b   1.000
_cell.length_c   1.000
_cell.angle_alpha   90.00
_cell.angle_beta   90.00
_cell.angle_gamma   90.00
#
_symmetry.space_group_name_H-M   'P 1'
#
loop_
_entity.id
_entity.type
_entity.pdbx_description
1 polymer ?
#
loop_
_entity_poly.entity_id
_entity_poly.type
_entity_poly.pdbx_seq_one_letter_code
_entity_poly.pdbx_strand_id
1 'polypeptide(L)'
;MANAAMGLWTLRFSSVLAPVPVVELLEINRFWGYGLLCPAIAATWATGLWQRRRQLARTAVAAAAEAPPRQGFWDPDRPGAPAPGGHDERRDRAMTNLVASIKDESVDADLRIQLIQDLVDLGGEAMALRLSPVAVASEVDVEVRLEAAEHMGRFNLDDAVNALEAIATDPAVDDKYRLDAASALADSAASPAAIALMQLVTDDGVSEYVRHSAAHALRRVNRDAAAMALRHLANAPLVTSRLRIICAEQLADDSREDAREALWRIVKGVESLMDHHLGIDAAEAMHGVDPDAGVEAYSVLAVDACFHWAGRIEAAYRLGRLGVGDGFDLLSDFACAEGVDDVYGLAALDRLFQLEIESGTLDSEE
;
A
#
# COMPACT_ATOMS: atom_id res chain seq x y z
N MET A 1 -17.89 45.26 -42.13
CA MET A 1 -18.85 44.68 -41.17
C MET A 1 -18.54 43.20 -41.04
N ALA A 2 -17.88 42.80 -39.95
CA ALA A 2 -17.71 41.40 -39.59
C ALA A 2 -17.56 41.32 -38.06
N ASN A 3 -18.41 40.49 -37.47
CA ASN A 3 -18.74 40.43 -36.05
C ASN A 3 -17.61 39.85 -35.19
N ALA A 4 -17.52 40.37 -33.97
CA ALA A 4 -16.87 39.75 -32.84
C ALA A 4 -17.59 38.44 -32.45
N ALA A 5 -16.83 37.38 -32.21
CA ALA A 5 -17.27 36.20 -31.48
C ALA A 5 -16.14 35.73 -30.57
N MET A 6 -16.40 35.79 -29.26
CA MET A 6 -15.59 35.20 -28.19
C MET A 6 -15.36 33.72 -28.46
N GLY A 7 -14.08 33.33 -28.61
CA GLY A 7 -13.68 31.93 -28.57
C GLY A 7 -13.60 31.43 -27.12
N LEU A 8 -14.67 30.77 -26.66
CA LEU A 8 -14.63 29.90 -25.50
C LEU A 8 -13.66 28.74 -25.79
N TRP A 9 -12.50 28.76 -25.14
CA TRP A 9 -11.61 27.59 -25.09
C TRP A 9 -12.27 26.53 -24.20
N THR A 10 -12.96 25.58 -24.83
CA THR A 10 -13.31 24.32 -24.20
C THR A 10 -12.03 23.50 -24.04
N LEU A 11 -11.47 23.51 -22.82
CA LEU A 11 -10.46 22.54 -22.42
C LEU A 11 -11.09 21.14 -22.49
N ARG A 12 -10.77 20.41 -23.55
CA ARG A 12 -10.98 18.97 -23.64
C ARG A 12 -10.15 18.31 -22.54
N PHE A 13 -10.82 17.80 -21.50
CA PHE A 13 -10.23 16.77 -20.65
C PHE A 13 -9.99 15.53 -21.51
N SER A 14 -8.77 15.38 -22.02
CA SER A 14 -8.30 14.12 -22.57
C SER A 14 -7.84 13.28 -21.38
N SER A 15 -8.80 12.64 -20.72
CA SER A 15 -8.54 11.50 -19.85
C SER A 15 -8.05 10.36 -20.73
N VAL A 16 -6.72 10.18 -20.80
CA VAL A 16 -6.12 8.93 -21.26
C VAL A 16 -6.37 7.90 -20.16
N LEU A 17 -7.61 7.43 -20.09
CA LEU A 17 -7.90 6.09 -19.60
C LEU A 17 -7.40 5.16 -20.69
N ALA A 18 -6.35 4.39 -20.39
CA ALA A 18 -6.03 3.23 -21.20
C ALA A 18 -7.30 2.35 -21.27
N PRO A 19 -7.74 1.93 -22.46
CA PRO A 19 -8.83 0.97 -22.57
C PRO A 19 -8.32 -0.35 -22.01
N VAL A 20 -8.74 -0.67 -20.79
CA VAL A 20 -8.75 -2.06 -20.34
C VAL A 20 -9.71 -2.78 -21.28
N PRO A 21 -9.29 -3.82 -22.02
CA PRO A 21 -10.23 -4.58 -22.81
C PRO A 21 -11.22 -5.22 -21.83
N VAL A 22 -12.46 -4.75 -21.89
CA VAL A 22 -13.63 -5.48 -21.38
C VAL A 22 -13.72 -6.73 -22.24
N VAL A 23 -13.05 -7.78 -21.81
CA VAL A 23 -13.38 -9.13 -22.22
C VAL A 23 -14.63 -9.48 -21.43
N GLU A 24 -15.76 -9.57 -22.13
CA GLU A 24 -16.96 -10.24 -21.64
C GLU A 24 -16.57 -11.67 -21.22
N LEU A 25 -16.32 -11.86 -19.93
CA LEU A 25 -16.27 -13.16 -19.29
C LEU A 25 -17.51 -13.25 -18.42
N LEU A 26 -18.41 -14.12 -18.88
CA LEU A 26 -19.68 -14.48 -18.29
C LEU A 26 -19.52 -14.82 -16.78
N GLU A 27 -20.39 -14.20 -15.98
CA GLU A 27 -20.98 -14.74 -14.74
C GLU A 27 -20.08 -15.08 -13.54
N ILE A 28 -19.15 -14.19 -13.17
CA ILE A 28 -18.69 -14.11 -11.77
C ILE A 28 -18.82 -12.67 -11.30
N ASN A 29 -19.97 -12.34 -10.74
CA ASN A 29 -20.22 -11.01 -10.19
C ASN A 29 -20.99 -11.13 -8.89
N ARG A 30 -20.28 -11.02 -7.75
CA ARG A 30 -20.66 -10.11 -6.65
C ARG A 30 -19.76 -10.25 -5.40
N PHE A 31 -19.08 -9.15 -5.05
CA PHE A 31 -19.06 -8.44 -3.75
C PHE A 31 -17.72 -7.79 -3.32
N TRP A 32 -16.70 -7.72 -4.18
CA TRP A 32 -15.42 -7.05 -3.84
C TRP A 32 -15.38 -5.53 -4.11
N GLY A 33 -16.52 -4.88 -4.36
CA GLY A 33 -16.56 -3.52 -4.90
C GLY A 33 -16.43 -2.37 -3.90
N TYR A 34 -16.72 -2.57 -2.60
CA TYR A 34 -16.83 -1.42 -1.67
C TYR A 34 -15.82 -1.44 -0.51
N GLY A 35 -15.31 -2.61 -0.11
CA GLY A 35 -14.30 -2.74 0.95
C GLY A 35 -12.88 -2.38 0.51
N LEU A 36 -12.56 -2.56 -0.78
CA LEU A 36 -11.26 -2.22 -1.36
C LEU A 36 -11.24 -0.84 -2.02
N LEU A 37 -12.40 -0.20 -2.26
CA LEU A 37 -12.42 1.08 -2.97
C LEU A 37 -11.81 2.19 -2.12
N CYS A 38 -12.12 2.28 -0.82
CA CYS A 38 -11.53 3.29 0.06
C CYS A 38 -10.04 3.04 0.39
N PRO A 39 -9.58 1.82 0.70
CA PRO A 39 -8.15 1.51 0.86
C PRO A 39 -7.37 1.62 -0.43
N ALA A 40 -7.91 1.18 -1.57
CA ALA A 40 -7.26 1.37 -2.86
C ALA A 40 -7.26 2.84 -3.24
N ILE A 41 -8.31 3.63 -3.00
CA ILE A 41 -8.28 5.09 -3.25
C ILE A 41 -7.31 5.79 -2.32
N ALA A 42 -7.23 5.44 -1.04
CA ALA A 42 -6.28 6.03 -0.09
C ALA A 42 -4.83 5.64 -0.42
N ALA A 43 -4.57 4.36 -0.72
CA ALA A 43 -3.29 3.90 -1.21
C ALA A 43 -2.94 4.50 -2.56
N THR A 44 -3.90 4.68 -3.48
CA THR A 44 -3.70 5.31 -4.80
C THR A 44 -3.57 6.83 -4.68
N TRP A 45 -4.08 7.46 -3.63
CA TRP A 45 -3.87 8.88 -3.34
C TRP A 45 -2.53 9.12 -2.65
N ALA A 46 -2.17 8.34 -1.64
CA ALA A 46 -0.87 8.43 -0.97
C ALA A 46 0.26 8.02 -1.92
N THR A 47 0.15 6.86 -2.58
CA THR A 47 1.08 6.47 -3.64
C THR A 47 0.94 7.35 -4.87
N GLY A 48 -0.21 7.97 -5.16
CA GLY A 48 -0.38 8.86 -6.31
C GLY A 48 0.20 10.25 -6.12
N LEU A 49 0.10 10.83 -4.91
CA LEU A 49 0.80 12.07 -4.55
C LEU A 49 2.30 11.81 -4.50
N TRP A 50 2.72 10.72 -3.86
CA TRP A 50 4.11 10.31 -3.77
C TRP A 50 4.70 9.93 -5.15
N GLN A 51 3.98 9.16 -5.98
CA GLN A 51 4.39 8.83 -7.36
C GLN A 51 4.33 10.05 -8.27
N ARG A 52 3.43 11.03 -8.07
CA ARG A 52 3.47 12.32 -8.78
C ARG A 52 4.68 13.14 -8.37
N ARG A 53 4.94 13.30 -7.06
CA ARG A 53 6.15 13.96 -6.53
C ARG A 53 7.41 13.30 -7.07
N ARG A 54 7.44 11.96 -7.13
CA ARG A 54 8.54 11.13 -7.64
C ARG A 54 8.67 11.11 -9.16
N GLN A 55 7.55 11.14 -9.92
CA GLN A 55 7.58 11.28 -11.37
C GLN A 55 8.09 12.67 -11.75
N LEU A 56 7.69 13.73 -11.03
CA LEU A 56 8.24 15.07 -11.23
C LEU A 56 9.73 15.13 -10.89
N ALA A 57 10.17 14.47 -9.82
CA ALA A 57 11.60 14.39 -9.48
C ALA A 57 12.40 13.60 -10.53
N ARG A 58 11.89 12.47 -11.03
CA ARG A 58 12.58 11.65 -12.06
C ARG A 58 12.57 12.31 -13.44
N THR A 59 11.45 12.92 -13.85
CA THR A 59 11.39 13.68 -15.11
C THR A 59 12.24 14.94 -15.03
N ALA A 60 12.37 15.57 -13.85
CA ALA A 60 13.31 16.65 -13.63
C ALA A 60 14.77 16.18 -13.66
N VAL A 61 15.11 15.01 -13.12
CA VAL A 61 16.47 14.43 -13.22
C VAL A 61 16.81 14.05 -14.66
N ALA A 62 15.88 13.41 -15.40
CA ALA A 62 16.06 13.11 -16.81
C ALA A 62 16.15 14.39 -17.67
N ALA A 63 15.31 15.40 -17.38
CA ALA A 63 15.36 16.70 -18.05
C ALA A 63 16.60 17.52 -17.65
N ALA A 64 17.15 17.36 -16.44
CA ALA A 64 18.39 18.01 -16.00
C ALA A 64 19.64 17.31 -16.56
N ALA A 65 19.56 16.02 -16.86
CA ALA A 65 20.61 15.30 -17.58
C ALA A 65 20.66 15.65 -19.08
N GLU A 66 19.52 16.01 -19.68
CA GLU A 66 19.42 16.44 -21.09
C GLU A 66 19.49 17.97 -21.29
N ALA A 67 19.21 18.78 -20.27
CA ALA A 67 19.33 20.22 -20.32
C ALA A 67 20.78 20.67 -20.06
N PRO A 68 21.31 21.70 -20.75
CA PRO A 68 22.55 22.32 -20.31
C PRO A 68 22.38 22.79 -18.86
N PRO A 69 23.43 22.74 -18.01
CA PRO A 69 23.33 23.14 -16.61
C PRO A 69 22.67 24.52 -16.55
N ARG A 70 21.49 24.59 -15.91
CA ARG A 70 20.84 25.87 -15.69
C ARG A 70 21.79 26.68 -14.81
N GLN A 71 22.40 27.71 -15.41
CA GLN A 71 23.17 28.69 -14.65
C GLN A 71 22.25 29.21 -13.55
N GLY A 72 22.57 28.88 -12.30
CA GLY A 72 21.78 29.31 -11.16
C GLY A 72 21.65 30.83 -11.17
N PHE A 73 20.58 31.37 -10.58
CA PHE A 73 20.40 32.83 -10.50
C PHE A 73 21.64 33.54 -9.91
N TRP A 74 22.41 32.81 -9.10
CA TRP A 74 23.61 33.23 -8.40
C TRP A 74 24.94 32.73 -9.02
N ASP A 75 24.95 32.26 -10.26
CA ASP A 75 26.14 31.79 -10.96
C ASP A 75 27.08 32.98 -11.30
N PRO A 76 28.33 33.01 -10.79
CA PRO A 76 29.26 34.12 -11.01
C PRO A 76 29.65 34.31 -12.48
N ASP A 77 29.51 33.27 -13.32
CA ASP A 77 29.85 33.30 -14.74
C ASP A 77 28.70 33.81 -15.63
N ARG A 78 27.59 34.28 -15.03
CA ARG A 78 26.45 34.84 -15.76
C ARG A 78 26.79 36.21 -16.40
N PRO A 79 26.48 36.42 -17.70
CA PRO A 79 26.68 37.71 -18.34
C PRO A 79 25.83 38.80 -17.66
N GLY A 80 26.50 39.81 -17.09
CA GLY A 80 25.86 40.91 -16.35
C GLY A 80 25.98 40.83 -14.82
N ALA A 81 26.74 39.87 -14.27
CA ALA A 81 26.97 39.77 -12.83
C ALA A 81 27.68 41.04 -12.27
N PRO A 82 27.18 41.64 -11.17
CA PRO A 82 27.82 42.80 -10.54
C PRO A 82 29.16 42.42 -9.88
N ALA A 83 30.07 43.41 -9.75
CA ALA A 83 31.46 43.24 -9.30
C ALA A 83 31.65 42.41 -8.01
N PRO A 84 32.77 41.66 -7.87
CA PRO A 84 32.91 40.47 -7.02
C PRO A 84 33.06 40.70 -5.49
N GLY A 85 32.71 41.87 -4.95
CA GLY A 85 33.13 42.28 -3.59
C GLY A 85 32.07 42.22 -2.47
N GLY A 86 30.84 41.77 -2.73
CA GLY A 86 29.78 41.76 -1.71
C GLY A 86 28.48 41.06 -2.15
N HIS A 87 28.56 40.29 -3.23
CA HIS A 87 27.46 39.48 -3.72
C HIS A 87 27.34 38.19 -2.89
N ASP A 88 28.48 37.57 -2.58
CA ASP A 88 28.53 36.33 -1.79
C ASP A 88 28.09 36.56 -0.35
N GLU A 89 28.51 37.64 0.31
CA GLU A 89 28.00 37.97 1.65
C GLU A 89 26.49 38.26 1.68
N ARG A 90 25.96 38.93 0.65
CA ARG A 90 24.52 39.20 0.54
C ARG A 90 23.73 37.94 0.27
N ARG A 91 24.25 37.08 -0.62
CA ARG A 91 23.73 35.75 -0.90
C ARG A 91 23.71 34.92 0.37
N ASP A 92 24.83 34.79 1.06
CA ASP A 92 24.94 34.02 2.31
C ASP A 92 23.99 34.52 3.40
N ARG A 93 23.82 35.84 3.55
CA ARG A 93 22.81 36.41 4.45
C ARG A 93 21.38 36.07 4.02
N ALA A 94 21.05 36.22 2.74
CA ALA A 94 19.73 35.89 2.23
C ALA A 94 19.41 34.40 2.42
N MET A 95 20.39 33.53 2.15
CA MET A 95 20.27 32.08 2.35
C MET A 95 20.07 31.73 3.83
N THR A 96 20.83 32.36 4.73
CA THR A 96 20.68 32.15 6.17
C THR A 96 19.30 32.57 6.67
N ASN A 97 18.79 33.70 6.17
CA ASN A 97 17.45 34.17 6.52
C ASN A 97 16.36 33.23 6.02
N LEU A 98 16.51 32.66 4.81
CA LEU A 98 15.53 31.72 4.28
C LEU A 98 15.50 30.42 5.07
N VAL A 99 16.67 29.89 5.47
CA VAL A 99 16.73 28.74 6.40
C VAL A 99 16.06 29.07 7.73
N ALA A 100 16.26 30.28 8.26
CA ALA A 100 15.58 30.72 9.48
C ALA A 100 14.05 30.78 9.29
N SER A 101 13.55 31.25 8.14
CA SER A 101 12.12 31.24 7.82
C SER A 101 11.53 29.84 7.69
N ILE A 102 12.31 28.86 7.20
CA ILE A 102 11.87 27.46 7.12
C ILE A 102 11.75 26.84 8.52
N LYS A 103 12.55 27.29 9.48
CA LYS A 103 12.46 26.84 10.88
C LYS A 103 11.39 27.55 11.69
N ASP A 104 10.89 28.68 11.21
CA ASP A 104 9.93 29.51 11.92
C ASP A 104 8.54 28.86 11.87
N GLU A 105 8.07 28.32 13.00
CA GLU A 105 6.74 27.71 13.12
C GLU A 105 5.58 28.70 13.01
N SER A 106 5.85 30.02 13.02
CA SER A 106 4.82 31.02 12.70
C SER A 106 4.51 31.09 11.20
N VAL A 107 5.39 30.55 10.35
CA VAL A 107 5.18 30.40 8.91
C VAL A 107 4.43 29.10 8.65
N ASP A 108 3.42 29.17 7.79
CA ASP A 108 2.63 28.01 7.37
C ASP A 108 3.50 26.88 6.82
N ALA A 109 3.16 25.63 7.17
CA ALA A 109 3.97 24.46 6.83
C ALA A 109 4.11 24.26 5.32
N ASP A 110 3.04 24.46 4.54
CA ASP A 110 3.06 24.33 3.09
C ASP A 110 3.98 25.39 2.46
N LEU A 111 3.97 26.60 3.01
CA LEU A 111 4.87 27.66 2.56
C LEU A 111 6.34 27.35 2.90
N ARG A 112 6.62 26.76 4.07
CA ARG A 112 7.99 26.32 4.42
C ARG A 112 8.48 25.21 3.50
N ILE A 113 7.61 24.27 3.13
CA ILE A 113 7.90 23.22 2.14
C ILE A 113 8.18 23.83 0.76
N GLN A 114 7.32 24.76 0.30
CA GLN A 114 7.55 25.46 -0.97
C GLN A 114 8.88 26.22 -0.97
N LEU A 115 9.24 26.85 0.15
CA LEU A 115 10.54 27.52 0.30
C LEU A 115 11.70 26.53 0.17
N ILE A 116 11.62 25.33 0.73
CA ILE A 116 12.64 24.28 0.55
C ILE A 116 12.83 23.94 -0.93
N GLN A 117 11.73 23.72 -1.65
CA GLN A 117 11.75 23.39 -3.07
C GLN A 117 12.38 24.52 -3.90
N ASP A 118 11.88 25.74 -3.74
CA ASP A 118 12.38 26.92 -4.45
C ASP A 118 13.86 27.17 -4.16
N LEU A 119 14.27 26.98 -2.91
CA LEU A 119 15.66 27.13 -2.48
C LEU A 119 16.58 26.16 -3.20
N VAL A 120 16.22 24.88 -3.24
CA VAL A 120 17.05 23.84 -3.87
C VAL A 120 17.09 24.03 -5.39
N ASP A 121 15.96 24.38 -6.00
CA ASP A 121 15.86 24.61 -7.45
C ASP A 121 16.67 25.84 -7.91
N LEU A 122 16.76 26.89 -7.07
CA LEU A 122 17.51 28.11 -7.39
C LEU A 122 18.98 28.08 -6.94
N GLY A 123 19.30 27.30 -5.89
CA GLY A 123 20.57 27.32 -5.18
C GLY A 123 21.44 26.09 -5.34
N GLY A 124 20.90 24.97 -5.85
CA GLY A 124 21.62 23.72 -6.09
C GLY A 124 22.23 23.12 -4.81
N GLU A 125 23.37 22.45 -4.97
CA GLU A 125 24.11 21.76 -3.89
C GLU A 125 24.37 22.64 -2.67
N ALA A 126 24.85 23.87 -2.89
CA ALA A 126 25.18 24.80 -1.81
C ALA A 126 23.97 25.13 -0.93
N MET A 127 22.75 25.05 -1.48
CA MET A 127 21.53 25.29 -0.73
C MET A 127 21.02 24.02 -0.05
N ALA A 128 21.09 22.88 -0.72
CA ALA A 128 20.73 21.61 -0.11
C ALA A 128 21.55 21.33 1.17
N LEU A 129 22.85 21.62 1.16
CA LEU A 129 23.71 21.48 2.34
C LEU A 129 23.28 22.36 3.53
N ARG A 130 22.65 23.51 3.26
CA ARG A 130 22.15 24.43 4.29
C ARG A 130 20.82 23.99 4.91
N LEU A 131 20.18 22.94 4.38
CA LEU A 131 18.97 22.34 4.94
C LEU A 131 19.26 21.35 6.08
N SER A 132 20.51 20.90 6.24
CA SER A 132 20.92 19.99 7.33
C SER A 132 20.39 20.38 8.71
N PRO A 133 20.51 21.64 9.18
CA PRO A 133 19.96 22.03 10.48
C PRO A 133 18.43 22.05 10.53
N VAL A 134 17.72 22.09 9.40
CA VAL A 134 16.25 21.94 9.35
C VAL A 134 15.88 20.47 9.53
N ALA A 135 16.51 19.57 8.77
CA ALA A 135 16.15 18.15 8.73
C ALA A 135 16.28 17.44 10.10
N VAL A 136 17.27 17.84 10.91
CA VAL A 136 17.54 17.23 12.23
C VAL A 136 16.90 17.94 13.42
N ALA A 137 16.26 19.09 13.20
CA ALA A 137 15.70 19.91 14.26
C ALA A 137 14.36 19.35 14.73
N SER A 138 14.30 18.72 15.91
CA SER A 138 13.07 18.10 16.45
C SER A 138 11.93 19.09 16.69
N GLU A 139 12.26 20.38 16.87
CA GLU A 139 11.29 21.47 17.01
C GLU A 139 10.68 21.92 15.69
N VAL A 140 11.17 21.43 14.55
CA VAL A 140 10.58 21.70 13.24
C VAL A 140 9.56 20.61 12.93
N ASP A 141 8.44 21.01 12.36
CA ASP A 141 7.42 20.10 11.84
C ASP A 141 8.02 18.96 11.00
N VAL A 142 7.51 17.75 11.20
CA VAL A 142 8.07 16.54 10.60
C VAL A 142 8.00 16.55 9.07
N GLU A 143 6.93 17.10 8.47
CA GLU A 143 6.80 17.12 7.02
C GLU A 143 7.86 18.04 6.40
N VAL A 144 8.14 19.18 7.04
CA VAL A 144 9.23 20.09 6.66
C VAL A 144 10.59 19.43 6.80
N ARG A 145 10.83 18.68 7.89
CA ARG A 145 12.08 17.94 8.11
C ARG A 145 12.29 16.87 7.05
N LEU A 146 11.23 16.12 6.71
CA LEU A 146 11.25 15.07 5.71
C LEU A 146 11.57 15.65 4.32
N GLU A 147 10.88 16.72 3.93
CA GLU A 147 11.14 17.41 2.65
C GLU A 147 12.60 17.91 2.58
N ALA A 148 13.10 18.51 3.67
CA ALA A 148 14.48 18.96 3.75
C ALA A 148 15.47 17.79 3.54
N ALA A 149 15.25 16.65 4.20
CA ALA A 149 16.10 15.47 4.09
C ALA A 149 16.07 14.85 2.68
N GLU A 150 14.90 14.74 2.05
CA GLU A 150 14.78 14.21 0.68
C GLU A 150 15.52 15.08 -0.34
N HIS A 151 15.40 16.41 -0.21
CA HIS A 151 16.10 17.34 -1.08
C HIS A 151 17.62 17.34 -0.83
N MET A 152 18.07 17.16 0.41
CA MET A 152 19.48 16.96 0.74
C MET A 152 20.06 15.73 0.03
N GLY A 153 19.31 14.64 -0.08
CA GLY A 153 19.77 13.37 -0.64
C GLY A 153 20.26 13.43 -2.09
N ARG A 154 19.91 14.50 -2.83
CA ARG A 154 20.41 14.75 -4.19
C ARG A 154 21.89 15.19 -4.23
N PHE A 155 22.40 15.72 -3.12
CA PHE A 155 23.70 16.40 -3.07
C PHE A 155 24.60 15.93 -1.91
N ASN A 156 24.00 15.51 -0.80
CA ASN A 156 24.71 14.94 0.34
C ASN A 156 23.92 13.76 0.90
N LEU A 157 24.29 12.57 0.42
CA LEU A 157 23.59 11.33 0.72
C LEU A 157 23.70 10.96 2.20
N ASP A 158 24.89 11.13 2.80
CA ASP A 158 25.14 10.68 4.17
C ASP A 158 24.31 11.49 5.19
N ASP A 159 24.29 12.81 5.06
CA ASP A 159 23.50 13.66 5.97
C ASP A 159 21.99 13.47 5.75
N ALA A 160 21.56 13.23 4.51
CA ALA A 160 20.17 12.91 4.21
C ALA A 160 19.75 11.58 4.82
N VAL A 161 20.58 10.54 4.69
CA VAL A 161 20.33 9.23 5.31
C VAL A 161 20.24 9.35 6.82
N ASN A 162 21.16 10.07 7.46
CA ASN A 162 21.12 10.29 8.90
C ASN A 162 19.83 11.01 9.36
N ALA A 163 19.39 12.03 8.62
CA ALA A 163 18.17 12.74 8.94
C ALA A 163 16.90 11.89 8.73
N LEU A 164 16.83 11.13 7.64
CA LEU A 164 15.73 10.21 7.37
C LEU A 164 15.67 9.07 8.40
N GLU A 165 16.82 8.53 8.81
CA GLU A 165 16.89 7.51 9.87
C GLU A 165 16.40 8.06 11.21
N ALA A 166 16.77 9.30 11.54
CA ALA A 166 16.27 9.96 12.75
C ALA A 166 14.75 10.12 12.72
N ILE A 167 14.14 10.46 11.58
CA ILE A 167 12.68 10.55 11.46
C ILE A 167 12.03 9.16 11.53
N ALA A 168 12.57 8.16 10.81
CA ALA A 168 11.97 6.84 10.69
C ALA A 168 11.95 6.06 12.02
N THR A 169 12.95 6.30 12.87
CA THR A 169 13.17 5.57 14.13
C THR A 169 12.64 6.31 15.37
N ASP A 170 12.16 7.54 15.23
CA ASP A 170 11.63 8.33 16.35
C ASP A 170 10.18 7.91 16.69
N PRO A 171 9.91 7.31 17.86
CA PRO A 171 8.57 6.87 18.24
C PRO A 171 7.61 8.03 18.55
N ALA A 172 8.10 9.27 18.69
CA ALA A 172 7.26 10.45 18.86
C ALA A 172 6.66 10.96 17.54
N VAL A 173 7.20 10.50 16.40
CA VAL A 173 6.71 10.83 15.07
C VAL A 173 5.55 9.92 14.68
N ASP A 174 4.52 10.50 14.04
CA ASP A 174 3.38 9.75 13.50
C ASP A 174 3.86 8.65 12.53
N ASP A 175 3.20 7.49 12.60
CA ASP A 175 3.66 6.28 11.94
C ASP A 175 3.72 6.41 10.41
N LYS A 176 2.89 7.27 9.81
CA LYS A 176 2.93 7.55 8.37
C LYS A 176 4.21 8.27 7.97
N TYR A 177 4.61 9.30 8.71
CA TYR A 177 5.85 10.01 8.41
C TYR A 177 7.09 9.15 8.67
N ARG A 178 7.04 8.27 9.68
CA ARG A 178 8.08 7.25 9.89
C ARG A 178 8.20 6.31 8.70
N LEU A 179 7.08 5.83 8.16
CA LEU A 179 7.03 4.99 6.95
C LEU A 179 7.53 5.73 5.71
N ASP A 180 7.16 6.99 5.53
CA ASP A 180 7.61 7.81 4.40
C ASP A 180 9.13 7.98 4.45
N ALA A 181 9.70 8.30 5.62
CA ALA A 181 11.14 8.40 5.82
C ALA A 181 11.86 7.07 5.54
N ALA A 182 11.33 5.95 6.06
CA ALA A 182 11.89 4.61 5.80
C ALA A 182 11.79 4.22 4.31
N SER A 183 10.73 4.65 3.62
CA SER A 183 10.53 4.43 2.19
C SER A 183 11.45 5.29 1.32
N ALA A 184 11.78 6.50 1.78
CA ALA A 184 12.81 7.35 1.16
C ALA A 184 14.21 6.74 1.35
N LEU A 185 14.52 6.20 2.54
CA LEU A 185 15.76 5.44 2.77
C LEU A 185 15.88 4.26 1.80
N ALA A 186 14.77 3.60 1.43
CA ALA A 186 14.82 2.48 0.49
C ALA A 186 15.35 2.85 -0.91
N ASP A 187 15.35 4.14 -1.27
CA ASP A 187 15.91 4.64 -2.52
C ASP A 187 17.43 4.91 -2.44
N SER A 188 17.96 5.16 -1.25
CA SER A 188 19.32 5.68 -1.02
C SER A 188 20.22 4.75 -0.20
N ALA A 189 19.65 4.03 0.77
CA ALA A 189 20.38 3.23 1.75
C ALA A 189 19.56 1.99 2.16
N ALA A 190 19.74 0.89 1.43
CA ALA A 190 18.95 -0.34 1.62
C ALA A 190 19.05 -0.94 3.04
N SER A 191 20.23 -0.89 3.67
CA SER A 191 20.41 -1.48 5.01
C SER A 191 19.70 -0.67 6.11
N PRO A 192 19.89 0.67 6.25
CA PRO A 192 19.09 1.48 7.16
C PRO A 192 17.59 1.38 6.89
N ALA A 193 17.18 1.38 5.62
CA ALA A 193 15.78 1.22 5.23
C ALA A 193 15.18 -0.10 5.74
N ALA A 194 15.89 -1.21 5.56
CA ALA A 194 15.42 -2.52 6.02
C ALA A 194 15.26 -2.57 7.54
N ILE A 195 16.15 -1.93 8.29
CA ILE A 195 16.05 -1.85 9.76
C ILE A 195 14.83 -1.02 10.16
N ALA A 196 14.68 0.19 9.62
CA ALA A 196 13.57 1.09 9.97
C ALA A 196 12.20 0.49 9.59
N LEU A 197 12.08 -0.11 8.41
CA LEU A 197 10.86 -0.77 7.97
C LEU A 197 10.52 -1.99 8.86
N MET A 198 11.52 -2.80 9.25
CA MET A 198 11.27 -3.92 10.16
C MET A 198 10.85 -3.44 11.55
N GLN A 199 11.43 -2.34 12.06
CA GLN A 199 10.99 -1.74 13.32
C GLN A 199 9.50 -1.36 13.26
N LEU A 200 9.07 -0.69 12.19
CA LEU A 200 7.65 -0.39 11.97
C LEU A 200 6.79 -1.66 11.96
N VAL A 201 7.19 -2.71 11.26
CA VAL A 201 6.44 -3.99 11.21
C VAL A 201 6.23 -4.60 12.59
N THR A 202 7.25 -4.53 13.46
CA THR A 202 7.23 -5.19 14.78
C THR A 202 6.70 -4.31 15.91
N ASP A 203 6.43 -3.03 15.66
CA ASP A 203 5.94 -2.08 16.64
C ASP A 203 4.41 -2.19 16.77
N ASP A 204 3.93 -2.73 17.91
CA ASP A 204 2.49 -2.87 18.18
C ASP A 204 1.77 -1.54 18.43
N GLY A 205 2.51 -0.44 18.62
CA GLY A 205 1.96 0.91 18.69
C GLY A 205 1.66 1.52 17.31
N VAL A 206 2.16 0.91 16.23
CA VAL A 206 1.97 1.34 14.84
C VAL A 206 0.69 0.73 14.27
N SER A 207 -0.05 1.51 13.48
CA SER A 207 -1.27 1.02 12.85
C SER A 207 -1.00 -0.18 11.93
N GLU A 208 -1.88 -1.18 11.95
CA GLU A 208 -1.70 -2.41 11.17
C GLU A 208 -1.50 -2.16 9.66
N TYR A 209 -2.09 -1.10 9.12
CA TYR A 209 -1.94 -0.68 7.73
C TYR A 209 -0.53 -0.14 7.43
N VAL A 210 0.06 0.62 8.36
CA VAL A 210 1.45 1.08 8.22
C VAL A 210 2.41 -0.10 8.37
N ARG A 211 2.17 -1.02 9.32
CA ARG A 211 2.94 -2.25 9.47
C ARG A 211 2.94 -3.08 8.18
N HIS A 212 1.76 -3.28 7.58
CA HIS A 212 1.61 -3.99 6.31
C HIS A 212 2.31 -3.28 5.14
N SER A 213 2.15 -1.95 5.06
CA SER A 213 2.84 -1.14 4.05
C SER A 213 4.36 -1.21 4.19
N ALA A 214 4.88 -1.22 5.42
CA ALA A 214 6.30 -1.41 5.69
C ALA A 214 6.80 -2.80 5.24
N ALA A 215 6.03 -3.85 5.52
CA ALA A 215 6.33 -5.21 5.04
C ALA A 215 6.37 -5.29 3.51
N HIS A 216 5.46 -4.58 2.82
CA HIS A 216 5.48 -4.50 1.36
C HIS A 216 6.68 -3.69 0.85
N ALA A 217 7.01 -2.56 1.48
CA ALA A 217 8.18 -1.76 1.13
C ALA A 217 9.49 -2.53 1.29
N LEU A 218 9.59 -3.43 2.28
CA LEU A 218 10.76 -4.30 2.47
C LEU A 218 11.09 -5.12 1.22
N ARG A 219 10.11 -5.51 0.40
CA ARG A 219 10.37 -6.27 -0.85
C ARG A 219 11.32 -5.56 -1.80
N ARG A 220 11.40 -4.23 -1.72
CA ARG A 220 12.27 -3.40 -2.57
C ARG A 220 13.73 -3.40 -2.13
N VAL A 221 13.99 -3.68 -0.85
CA VAL A 221 15.35 -3.57 -0.25
C VAL A 221 15.89 -4.90 0.24
N ASN A 222 15.03 -5.79 0.71
CA ASN A 222 15.39 -7.11 1.20
C ASN A 222 14.18 -8.05 1.16
N ARG A 223 14.18 -8.98 0.21
CA ARG A 223 13.08 -9.94 -0.01
C ARG A 223 12.89 -10.90 1.16
N ASP A 224 13.97 -11.37 1.78
CA ASP A 224 13.90 -12.29 2.91
C ASP A 224 13.32 -11.59 4.15
N ALA A 225 13.72 -10.33 4.39
CA ALA A 225 13.13 -9.51 5.45
C ALA A 225 11.64 -9.25 5.21
N ALA A 226 11.23 -9.04 3.96
CA ALA A 226 9.82 -8.89 3.61
C ALA A 226 9.01 -10.17 3.91
N ALA A 227 9.55 -11.35 3.57
CA ALA A 227 8.92 -12.63 3.90
C ALA A 227 8.81 -12.84 5.42
N MET A 228 9.86 -12.49 6.18
CA MET A 228 9.81 -12.51 7.65
C MET A 228 8.75 -11.56 8.20
N ALA A 229 8.65 -10.34 7.65
CA ALA A 229 7.67 -9.35 8.06
C ALA A 229 6.23 -9.79 7.78
N LEU A 230 5.96 -10.31 6.57
CA LEU A 230 4.63 -10.83 6.22
C LEU A 230 4.24 -12.04 7.07
N ARG A 231 5.20 -12.93 7.35
CA ARG A 231 4.98 -14.05 8.29
C ARG A 231 4.66 -13.56 9.70
N HIS A 232 5.37 -12.55 10.18
CA HIS A 232 5.07 -11.95 11.48
C HIS A 232 3.64 -11.40 11.52
N LEU A 233 3.25 -10.59 10.52
CA LEU A 233 1.91 -10.00 10.47
C LEU A 233 0.81 -11.05 10.29
N ALA A 234 1.00 -12.07 9.45
CA ALA A 234 0.04 -13.15 9.26
C ALA A 234 -0.27 -13.95 10.55
N ASN A 235 0.64 -13.90 11.54
CA ASN A 235 0.49 -14.60 12.81
C ASN A 235 0.29 -13.65 14.01
N ALA A 236 0.28 -12.33 13.80
CA ALA A 236 0.19 -11.35 14.88
C ALA A 236 -1.26 -11.22 15.40
N PRO A 237 -1.54 -11.44 16.69
CA PRO A 237 -2.90 -11.42 17.22
C PRO A 237 -3.53 -10.02 17.27
N LEU A 238 -2.71 -8.96 17.22
CA LEU A 238 -3.19 -7.57 17.18
C LEU A 238 -3.49 -7.08 15.75
N VAL A 239 -3.17 -7.89 14.74
CA VAL A 239 -3.54 -7.62 13.35
C VAL A 239 -4.88 -8.27 13.07
N THR A 240 -5.77 -7.55 12.40
CA THR A 240 -7.10 -8.07 12.06
C THR A 240 -7.00 -9.34 11.21
N SER A 241 -7.87 -10.31 11.45
CA SER A 241 -7.83 -11.60 10.76
C SER A 241 -7.89 -11.47 9.24
N ARG A 242 -8.64 -10.49 8.72
CA ARG A 242 -8.68 -10.18 7.28
C ARG A 242 -7.31 -9.73 6.76
N LEU A 243 -6.62 -8.85 7.47
CA LEU A 243 -5.27 -8.43 7.07
C LEU A 243 -4.25 -9.56 7.23
N ARG A 244 -4.45 -10.47 8.20
CA ARG A 244 -3.63 -11.68 8.35
C ARG A 244 -3.76 -12.62 7.14
N ILE A 245 -4.98 -12.80 6.60
CA ILE A 245 -5.21 -13.55 5.35
C ILE A 245 -4.43 -12.90 4.20
N ILE A 246 -4.57 -11.58 4.01
CA ILE A 246 -3.85 -10.84 2.96
C ILE A 246 -2.33 -11.00 3.11
N CYS A 247 -1.80 -10.95 4.33
CA CYS A 247 -0.38 -11.16 4.59
C CYS A 247 0.06 -12.58 4.23
N ALA A 248 -0.77 -13.59 4.50
CA ALA A 248 -0.48 -14.97 4.15
C ALA A 248 -0.50 -15.20 2.63
N GLU A 249 -1.46 -14.63 1.90
CA GLU A 249 -1.50 -14.68 0.44
C GLU A 249 -0.23 -14.06 -0.16
N GLN A 250 0.17 -12.89 0.32
CA GLN A 250 1.40 -12.24 -0.13
C GLN A 250 2.65 -13.05 0.26
N LEU A 251 2.66 -13.68 1.43
CA LEU A 251 3.75 -14.54 1.88
C LEU A 251 3.92 -15.75 0.95
N ALA A 252 2.87 -16.22 0.29
CA ALA A 252 2.94 -17.38 -0.61
C ALA A 252 3.89 -17.18 -1.81
N ASP A 253 4.17 -15.93 -2.19
CA ASP A 253 5.17 -15.59 -3.22
C ASP A 253 6.60 -15.94 -2.79
N ASP A 254 6.84 -16.08 -1.48
CA ASP A 254 8.16 -16.34 -0.88
C ASP A 254 8.20 -17.70 -0.16
N SER A 255 7.12 -18.08 0.52
CA SER A 255 6.98 -19.37 1.20
C SER A 255 5.51 -19.80 1.29
N ARG A 256 5.13 -20.75 0.41
CA ARG A 256 3.79 -21.36 0.43
C ARG A 256 3.51 -22.15 1.71
N GLU A 257 4.54 -22.75 2.30
CA GLU A 257 4.39 -23.52 3.53
C GLU A 257 3.98 -22.63 4.70
N ASP A 258 4.67 -21.51 4.91
CA ASP A 258 4.34 -20.57 5.99
C ASP A 258 2.99 -19.87 5.74
N ALA A 259 2.67 -19.57 4.48
CA ALA A 259 1.36 -19.04 4.11
C ALA A 259 0.24 -20.02 4.47
N ARG A 260 0.38 -21.30 4.08
CA ARG A 260 -0.55 -22.37 4.47
C ARG A 260 -0.67 -22.49 5.98
N GLU A 261 0.45 -22.48 6.70
CA GLU A 261 0.44 -22.63 8.16
C GLU A 261 -0.33 -21.47 8.83
N ALA A 262 -0.12 -20.24 8.36
CA ALA A 262 -0.84 -19.06 8.85
C ALA A 262 -2.35 -19.14 8.56
N LEU A 263 -2.73 -19.54 7.34
CA LEU A 263 -4.14 -19.71 6.96
C LEU A 263 -4.81 -20.83 7.76
N TRP A 264 -4.12 -21.94 8.01
CA TRP A 264 -4.66 -23.04 8.83
C TRP A 264 -4.94 -22.60 10.27
N ARG A 265 -4.14 -21.68 10.82
CA ARG A 265 -4.40 -21.10 12.15
C ARG A 265 -5.71 -20.30 12.18
N ILE A 266 -6.08 -19.66 11.06
CA ILE A 266 -7.34 -18.92 10.95
C ILE A 266 -8.51 -19.90 10.76
N VAL A 267 -8.38 -20.85 9.83
CA VAL A 267 -9.40 -21.88 9.56
C VAL A 267 -9.77 -22.66 10.84
N LYS A 268 -8.77 -23.11 11.60
CA LYS A 268 -8.95 -23.88 12.85
C LYS A 268 -9.07 -22.99 14.10
N GLY A 269 -9.01 -21.67 13.94
CA GLY A 269 -8.99 -20.72 15.04
C GLY A 269 -10.39 -20.42 15.60
N VAL A 270 -10.45 -19.82 16.79
CA VAL A 270 -11.74 -19.37 17.37
C VAL A 270 -12.38 -18.28 16.51
N GLU A 271 -11.58 -17.52 15.77
CA GLU A 271 -12.04 -16.43 14.91
C GLU A 271 -12.98 -16.93 13.81
N SER A 272 -12.71 -18.10 13.20
CA SER A 272 -13.59 -18.70 12.19
C SER A 272 -14.92 -19.19 12.79
N LEU A 273 -14.91 -19.63 14.05
CA LEU A 273 -16.13 -20.03 14.76
C LEU A 273 -17.02 -18.82 15.09
N MET A 274 -16.41 -17.66 15.33
CA MET A 274 -17.11 -16.41 15.64
C MET A 274 -17.63 -15.69 14.39
N ASP A 275 -16.87 -15.73 13.29
CA ASP A 275 -17.25 -15.19 11.98
C ASP A 275 -16.98 -16.25 10.91
N HIS A 276 -18.04 -16.97 10.50
CA HIS A 276 -17.91 -18.05 9.53
C HIS A 276 -17.43 -17.58 8.16
N HIS A 277 -17.67 -16.31 7.79
CA HIS A 277 -17.13 -15.76 6.56
C HIS A 277 -15.60 -15.76 6.59
N LEU A 278 -15.00 -15.49 7.75
CA LEU A 278 -13.54 -15.50 7.90
C LEU A 278 -12.95 -16.91 7.68
N GLY A 279 -13.64 -17.95 8.15
CA GLY A 279 -13.23 -19.34 7.89
C GLY A 279 -13.26 -19.66 6.39
N ILE A 280 -14.33 -19.26 5.70
CA ILE A 280 -14.49 -19.43 4.25
C ILE A 280 -13.44 -18.61 3.48
N ASP A 281 -13.23 -17.34 3.83
CA ASP A 281 -12.22 -16.46 3.21
C ASP A 281 -10.81 -17.07 3.37
N ALA A 282 -10.50 -17.63 4.53
CA ALA A 282 -9.20 -18.28 4.77
C ALA A 282 -9.04 -19.59 3.98
N ALA A 283 -10.10 -20.37 3.81
CA ALA A 283 -10.10 -21.57 2.96
C ALA A 283 -10.00 -21.21 1.46
N GLU A 284 -10.63 -20.12 1.04
CA GLU A 284 -10.53 -19.58 -0.33
C GLU A 284 -9.11 -19.09 -0.62
N ALA A 285 -8.52 -18.30 0.29
CA ALA A 285 -7.12 -17.89 0.21
C ALA A 285 -6.18 -19.11 0.20
N MET A 286 -6.47 -20.13 1.03
CA MET A 286 -5.71 -21.39 1.06
C MET A 286 -5.74 -22.07 -0.31
N HIS A 287 -6.91 -22.14 -0.95
CA HIS A 287 -7.06 -22.72 -2.28
C HIS A 287 -6.26 -21.94 -3.34
N GLY A 288 -6.21 -20.61 -3.25
CA GLY A 288 -5.37 -19.78 -4.11
C GLY A 288 -3.87 -20.03 -3.96
N VAL A 289 -3.42 -20.36 -2.74
CA VAL A 289 -2.01 -20.67 -2.42
C VAL A 289 -1.64 -22.11 -2.79
N ASP A 290 -2.50 -23.05 -2.42
CA ASP A 290 -2.36 -24.49 -2.61
C ASP A 290 -3.76 -25.13 -2.78
N PRO A 291 -4.14 -25.50 -4.01
CA PRO A 291 -5.47 -26.01 -4.30
C PRO A 291 -5.88 -27.21 -3.44
N ASP A 292 -4.95 -28.14 -3.18
CA ASP A 292 -5.22 -29.35 -2.40
C ASP A 292 -5.47 -29.00 -0.93
N ALA A 293 -4.67 -28.10 -0.38
CA ALA A 293 -4.87 -27.61 0.99
C ALA A 293 -6.17 -26.81 1.14
N GLY A 294 -6.58 -26.08 0.10
CA GLY A 294 -7.86 -25.38 0.06
C GLY A 294 -9.06 -26.33 0.07
N VAL A 295 -9.00 -27.40 -0.74
CA VAL A 295 -10.02 -28.46 -0.70
C VAL A 295 -10.08 -29.08 0.70
N GLU A 296 -8.93 -29.43 1.29
CA GLU A 296 -8.88 -29.94 2.66
C GLU A 296 -9.48 -28.95 3.67
N ALA A 297 -9.19 -27.65 3.54
CA ALA A 297 -9.73 -26.62 4.41
C ALA A 297 -11.26 -26.52 4.31
N TYR A 298 -11.82 -26.54 3.10
CA TYR A 298 -13.27 -26.57 2.92
C TYR A 298 -13.88 -27.86 3.50
N SER A 299 -13.28 -29.03 3.29
CA SER A 299 -13.75 -30.28 3.87
C SER A 299 -13.77 -30.23 5.39
N VAL A 300 -12.72 -29.71 6.02
CA VAL A 300 -12.65 -29.52 7.49
C VAL A 300 -13.78 -28.61 7.96
N LEU A 301 -14.01 -27.47 7.30
CA LEU A 301 -15.07 -26.55 7.68
C LEU A 301 -16.47 -27.14 7.49
N ALA A 302 -16.72 -27.87 6.40
CA ALA A 302 -18.03 -28.46 6.12
C ALA A 302 -18.44 -29.51 7.16
N VAL A 303 -17.50 -30.35 7.61
CA VAL A 303 -17.77 -31.44 8.56
C VAL A 303 -17.65 -31.04 10.03
N ASP A 304 -17.08 -29.87 10.33
CA ASP A 304 -16.96 -29.38 11.70
C ASP A 304 -18.32 -29.00 12.29
N ALA A 305 -18.81 -29.80 13.23
CA ALA A 305 -20.07 -29.56 13.93
C ALA A 305 -20.07 -28.30 14.81
N CYS A 306 -18.91 -27.77 15.17
CA CYS A 306 -18.78 -26.52 15.90
C CYS A 306 -18.76 -25.30 14.97
N PHE A 307 -18.53 -25.48 13.67
CA PHE A 307 -18.55 -24.41 12.69
C PHE A 307 -20.00 -24.00 12.38
N HIS A 308 -20.22 -22.71 12.13
CA HIS A 308 -21.55 -22.18 11.90
C HIS A 308 -22.21 -22.87 10.70
N TRP A 309 -23.48 -23.25 10.85
CA TRP A 309 -24.23 -23.99 9.82
C TRP A 309 -24.14 -23.37 8.42
N ALA A 310 -24.37 -22.06 8.29
CA ALA A 310 -24.30 -21.38 7.00
C ALA A 310 -22.89 -21.47 6.37
N GLY A 311 -21.85 -21.46 7.19
CA GLY A 311 -20.47 -21.67 6.74
C GLY A 311 -20.24 -23.12 6.29
N ARG A 312 -20.82 -24.10 6.99
CA ARG A 312 -20.72 -25.52 6.59
C ARG A 312 -21.36 -25.77 5.22
N ILE A 313 -22.56 -25.22 4.98
CA ILE A 313 -23.20 -25.25 3.66
C ILE A 313 -22.31 -24.58 2.62
N GLU A 314 -21.81 -23.37 2.89
CA GLU A 314 -20.99 -22.64 1.93
C GLU A 314 -19.71 -23.42 1.60
N ALA A 315 -19.05 -24.04 2.59
CA ALA A 315 -17.89 -24.88 2.37
C ALA A 315 -18.20 -26.11 1.51
N ALA A 316 -19.31 -26.81 1.77
CA ALA A 316 -19.78 -27.94 0.96
C ALA A 316 -20.11 -27.50 -0.48
N TYR A 317 -20.76 -26.35 -0.63
CA TYR A 317 -21.02 -25.74 -1.94
C TYR A 317 -19.73 -25.45 -2.71
N ARG A 318 -18.71 -24.88 -2.05
CA ARG A 318 -17.41 -24.63 -2.68
C ARG A 318 -16.71 -25.92 -3.09
N LEU A 319 -16.75 -26.98 -2.28
CA LEU A 319 -16.26 -28.30 -2.67
C LEU A 319 -16.96 -28.83 -3.92
N GLY A 320 -18.29 -28.72 -3.96
CA GLY A 320 -19.08 -29.12 -5.11
C GLY A 320 -18.69 -28.37 -6.38
N ARG A 321 -18.52 -27.04 -6.30
CA ARG A 321 -18.07 -26.22 -7.44
C ARG A 321 -16.67 -26.57 -7.93
N LEU A 322 -15.81 -27.07 -7.04
CA LEU A 322 -14.49 -27.58 -7.38
C LEU A 322 -14.53 -29.00 -7.98
N GLY A 323 -15.72 -29.59 -8.13
CA GLY A 323 -15.91 -30.95 -8.65
C GLY A 323 -15.53 -32.05 -7.64
N VAL A 324 -15.43 -31.71 -6.36
CA VAL A 324 -15.16 -32.68 -5.30
C VAL A 324 -16.49 -33.33 -4.92
N GLY A 325 -16.61 -34.64 -5.16
CA GLY A 325 -17.86 -35.40 -4.97
C GLY A 325 -18.49 -35.23 -3.59
N ASP A 326 -17.66 -35.15 -2.55
CA ASP A 326 -18.08 -34.92 -1.17
C ASP A 326 -18.96 -33.66 -1.01
N GLY A 327 -18.82 -32.64 -1.87
CA GLY A 327 -19.63 -31.43 -1.79
C GLY A 327 -21.13 -31.66 -2.05
N PHE A 328 -21.45 -32.46 -3.07
CA PHE A 328 -22.85 -32.84 -3.38
C PHE A 328 -23.43 -33.71 -2.26
N ASP A 329 -22.67 -34.71 -1.83
CA ASP A 329 -23.08 -35.64 -0.77
C ASP A 329 -23.35 -34.87 0.53
N LEU A 330 -22.47 -33.95 0.92
CA LEU A 330 -22.64 -33.12 2.11
C LEU A 330 -23.86 -32.21 2.03
N LEU A 331 -24.11 -31.56 0.89
CA LEU A 331 -25.31 -30.72 0.72
C LEU A 331 -26.60 -31.55 0.79
N SER A 332 -26.59 -32.75 0.21
CA SER A 332 -27.72 -33.69 0.30
C SER A 332 -27.95 -34.15 1.74
N ASP A 333 -26.89 -34.51 2.46
CA ASP A 333 -26.95 -34.90 3.86
C ASP A 333 -27.49 -33.77 4.76
N PHE A 334 -27.05 -32.53 4.51
CA PHE A 334 -27.53 -31.33 5.21
C PHE A 334 -29.02 -31.07 4.97
N ALA A 335 -29.48 -31.21 3.73
CA ALA A 335 -30.90 -31.09 3.38
C ALA A 335 -31.76 -32.15 4.09
N CYS A 336 -31.26 -33.38 4.17
CA CYS A 336 -31.94 -34.50 4.81
C CYS A 336 -31.96 -34.41 6.35
N ALA A 337 -30.88 -33.93 6.97
CA ALA A 337 -30.73 -33.92 8.43
C ALA A 337 -31.65 -32.92 9.13
N GLU A 338 -31.79 -31.70 8.58
CA GLU A 338 -32.61 -30.64 9.18
C GLU A 338 -34.08 -30.69 8.70
N GLY A 339 -34.34 -31.35 7.56
CA GLY A 339 -35.65 -31.44 6.94
C GLY A 339 -36.06 -30.17 6.18
N VAL A 340 -37.05 -30.29 5.29
CA VAL A 340 -37.45 -29.21 4.34
C VAL A 340 -38.21 -28.06 5.03
N ASP A 341 -38.66 -28.27 6.27
CA ASP A 341 -39.31 -27.23 7.07
C ASP A 341 -38.31 -26.37 7.87
N ASP A 342 -37.03 -26.79 7.93
CA ASP A 342 -35.96 -26.00 8.51
C ASP A 342 -35.34 -25.06 7.46
N VAL A 343 -35.13 -23.80 7.84
CA VAL A 343 -34.44 -22.76 7.07
C VAL A 343 -33.07 -23.27 6.57
N TYR A 344 -32.44 -24.11 7.36
CA TYR A 344 -31.15 -24.70 7.08
C TYR A 344 -31.20 -25.81 6.04
N GLY A 345 -32.16 -26.73 6.13
CA GLY A 345 -32.39 -27.74 5.10
C GLY A 345 -32.74 -27.10 3.75
N LEU A 346 -33.58 -26.05 3.76
CA LEU A 346 -33.91 -25.28 2.56
C LEU A 346 -32.68 -24.57 1.96
N ALA A 347 -31.82 -23.98 2.78
CA ALA A 347 -30.59 -23.35 2.30
C ALA A 347 -29.63 -24.37 1.67
N ALA A 348 -29.54 -25.59 2.21
CA ALA A 348 -28.73 -26.66 1.64
C ALA A 348 -29.30 -27.14 0.29
N LEU A 349 -30.62 -27.30 0.20
CA LEU A 349 -31.31 -27.63 -1.06
C LEU A 349 -31.11 -26.54 -2.12
N ASP A 350 -31.25 -25.26 -1.75
CA ASP A 350 -31.03 -24.14 -2.66
C ASP A 350 -29.62 -24.15 -3.26
N ARG A 351 -28.60 -24.41 -2.43
CA ARG A 351 -27.22 -24.55 -2.90
C ARG A 351 -26.98 -25.80 -3.73
N LEU A 352 -27.64 -26.91 -3.41
CA LEU A 352 -27.59 -28.14 -4.21
C LEU A 352 -28.17 -27.90 -5.61
N PHE A 353 -29.35 -27.29 -5.70
CA PHE A 353 -29.96 -26.93 -6.99
C PHE A 353 -29.09 -25.95 -7.78
N GLN A 354 -28.55 -24.92 -7.12
CA GLN A 354 -27.63 -23.99 -7.76
C GLN A 354 -26.42 -24.74 -8.35
N LEU A 355 -25.87 -25.68 -7.59
CA LEU A 355 -24.71 -26.45 -8.01
C LEU A 355 -25.03 -27.37 -9.20
N GLU A 356 -26.19 -28.05 -9.19
CA GLU A 356 -26.63 -28.91 -10.29
C GLU A 356 -26.88 -28.14 -11.59
N ILE A 357 -27.38 -26.90 -11.48
CA ILE A 357 -27.51 -25.97 -12.61
C ILE A 357 -26.12 -25.59 -13.13
N GLU A 358 -25.20 -25.20 -12.24
CA GLU A 358 -23.83 -24.81 -12.61
C GLU A 358 -23.02 -25.97 -13.22
N SER A 359 -23.24 -27.21 -12.77
CA SER A 359 -22.57 -28.41 -13.31
C SER A 359 -23.23 -28.98 -14.57
N GLY A 360 -24.42 -28.50 -14.95
CA GLY A 360 -25.17 -29.00 -16.10
C GLY A 360 -25.69 -30.43 -15.91
N THR A 361 -25.89 -30.86 -14.66
CA THR A 361 -26.45 -32.19 -14.34
C THR A 361 -27.97 -32.19 -14.31
N LEU A 362 -28.57 -31.01 -14.15
CA LEU A 362 -29.99 -30.77 -14.44
C LEU A 362 -30.11 -30.30 -15.90
N ASP A 363 -30.58 -31.17 -16.79
CA ASP A 363 -31.04 -30.75 -18.10
C ASP A 363 -32.18 -29.73 -17.93
N SER A 364 -32.10 -28.59 -18.62
CA SER A 364 -33.03 -27.45 -18.47
C SER A 364 -34.46 -27.69 -18.98
N GLU A 365 -34.88 -28.95 -19.21
CA GLU A 365 -36.14 -29.30 -19.87
C GLU A 365 -37.06 -30.28 -19.12
N GLU A 366 -36.79 -30.66 -17.87
CA GLU A 366 -37.73 -31.42 -17.03
C GLU A 366 -38.18 -30.64 -15.79
#